data_AF-A0A1B6MD81-F1
#
_entry.id   AF-A0A1B6MD81-F1
#
_cell.length_a   1.000
_cell.length_b   1.000
_cell.length_c   1.000
_cell.angle_alpha   90.00
_cell.angle_beta   90.00
_cell.angle_gamma   90.00
#
_symmetry.space_group_name_H-M   'P 1'
#
loop_
_entity.id
_entity.type
_entity.pdbx_description
1 polymer ?
#
loop_
_entity_poly.entity_id
_entity_poly.type
_entity_poly.pdbx_seq_one_letter_code
_entity_poly.pdbx_strand_id
1 'polypeptide(L)'
;MKEEELDYFKEAVKLECNPKYLVYLAQAYQEMALLLFTKCLRGSATNKQYSKKAVSLYRKCWTLKSDAVPICTRIGMGMLKIDKEFIDVAFAKQVLHKVEELLPQASI
;
A
#
# COMPACT_ATOMS: atom_id res chain seq x y z
N MET A 1 4.81 -12.43 -6.81
CA MET A 1 3.92 -12.87 -5.75
C MET A 1 2.87 -13.83 -6.28
N LYS A 2 2.57 -14.86 -5.50
CA LYS A 2 1.56 -15.90 -5.77
C LYS A 2 0.31 -15.66 -4.91
N GLU A 3 -0.81 -16.27 -5.28
CA GLU A 3 -2.05 -16.17 -4.48
C GLU A 3 -1.89 -16.77 -3.09
N GLU A 4 -1.12 -17.85 -2.94
CA GLU A 4 -0.81 -18.46 -1.63
C GLU A 4 -0.12 -17.47 -0.67
N GLU A 5 0.82 -16.67 -1.17
CA GLU A 5 1.51 -15.64 -0.38
C GLU A 5 0.55 -14.55 0.10
N LEU A 6 -0.42 -14.19 -0.74
CA LEU A 6 -1.47 -13.23 -0.39
C LEU A 6 -2.37 -13.78 0.73
N ASP A 7 -2.65 -15.08 0.74
CA ASP A 7 -3.48 -15.70 1.77
C ASP A 7 -2.80 -15.72 3.14
N TYR A 8 -1.49 -15.95 3.21
CA TYR A 8 -0.74 -15.81 4.47
C TYR A 8 -0.86 -14.41 5.08
N PHE A 9 -0.80 -13.35 4.25
CA PHE A 9 -1.00 -11.98 4.74
C PHE A 9 -2.45 -11.71 5.18
N LYS A 10 -3.45 -12.31 4.51
CA LYS A 10 -4.85 -12.19 4.93
C LYS A 10 -5.05 -12.83 6.29
N GLU A 11 -4.52 -14.03 6.52
CA GLU A 11 -4.62 -14.72 7.80
C GLU A 11 -3.89 -13.96 8.91
N ALA A 12 -2.68 -13.43 8.65
CA ALA A 12 -1.98 -12.60 9.62
C ALA A 12 -2.80 -11.37 10.07
N VAL A 13 -3.46 -10.68 9.13
CA VAL A 13 -4.32 -9.53 9.44
C VAL A 13 -5.60 -9.93 10.18
N LYS A 14 -6.15 -11.13 9.92
CA LYS A 14 -7.32 -11.66 10.64
C LYS A 14 -6.97 -11.98 12.10
N LEU A 15 -5.81 -12.58 12.33
CA LEU A 15 -5.33 -12.92 13.67
C LEU A 15 -4.98 -11.66 14.47
N GLU A 16 -4.33 -10.68 13.83
CA GLU A 16 -3.94 -9.44 14.49
C GLU A 16 -4.04 -8.25 13.51
N CYS A 17 -4.80 -7.23 13.90
CA CYS A 17 -4.95 -6.01 13.10
C CYS A 17 -3.76 -5.05 13.27
N ASN A 18 -2.54 -5.57 13.08
CA ASN A 18 -1.29 -4.84 13.24
C ASN A 18 -0.99 -3.97 11.99
N PRO A 19 -0.58 -2.70 12.15
CA PRO A 19 -0.20 -1.83 11.02
C PRO A 19 0.87 -2.43 10.10
N LYS A 20 1.82 -3.19 10.65
CA LYS A 20 2.85 -3.90 9.88
C LYS A 20 2.23 -4.94 8.95
N TYR A 21 1.31 -5.77 9.45
CA TYR A 21 0.64 -6.78 8.63
C TYR A 21 -0.27 -6.13 7.59
N LEU A 22 -0.96 -5.06 7.96
CA LEU A 22 -1.80 -4.29 7.04
C LEU A 22 -0.99 -3.69 5.88
N VAL A 23 0.18 -3.11 6.13
CA VAL A 23 0.99 -2.51 5.05
C VAL A 23 1.57 -3.58 4.12
N TYR A 24 1.95 -4.75 4.66
CA TYR A 24 2.39 -5.86 3.82
C TYR A 24 1.24 -6.46 3.01
N LEU A 25 0.05 -6.61 3.57
CA LEU A 25 -1.13 -7.04 2.82
C LEU A 25 -1.52 -6.03 1.73
N ALA A 26 -1.40 -4.72 2.01
CA ALA A 26 -1.65 -3.67 1.02
C ALA A 26 -0.67 -3.78 -0.15
N GLN A 27 0.62 -3.93 0.15
CA GLN A 27 1.66 -4.18 -0.85
C GLN A 27 1.38 -5.48 -1.61
N ALA A 28 0.90 -6.51 -0.91
CA ALA A 28 0.55 -7.78 -1.52
C ALA A 28 -0.50 -7.61 -2.65
N TYR A 29 -1.58 -6.91 -2.35
CA TYR A 29 -2.59 -6.57 -3.35
C TYR A 29 -2.04 -5.65 -4.46
N GLN A 30 -1.17 -4.70 -4.13
CA GLN A 30 -0.59 -3.77 -5.10
C GLN A 30 0.27 -4.49 -6.14
N GLU A 31 1.11 -5.45 -5.75
CA GLU A 31 1.92 -6.18 -6.74
C GLU A 31 1.09 -7.21 -7.51
N MET A 32 0.05 -7.81 -6.91
CA MET A 32 -0.90 -8.66 -7.65
C MET A 32 -1.64 -7.86 -8.73
N ALA A 33 -2.08 -6.64 -8.41
CA ALA A 33 -2.66 -5.73 -9.39
C ALA A 33 -1.66 -5.37 -10.50
N LEU A 34 -0.42 -5.05 -10.14
CA LEU A 34 0.65 -4.72 -11.10
C LEU A 34 0.97 -5.90 -12.03
N LEU A 35 0.99 -7.13 -11.52
CA LEU A 35 1.21 -8.34 -12.32
C LEU A 35 0.09 -8.57 -13.35
N LEU A 36 -1.16 -8.27 -12.99
CA LEU A 36 -2.27 -8.30 -13.95
C LEU A 36 -2.15 -7.18 -14.98
N PHE A 37 -1.70 -5.99 -14.57
CA PHE A 37 -1.45 -4.88 -15.48
C PHE A 37 -0.38 -5.24 -16.53
N THR A 38 0.76 -5.81 -16.11
CA THR A 38 1.88 -6.15 -17.01
C THR A 38 1.54 -7.28 -17.98
N LYS A 39 0.56 -8.14 -17.65
CA LYS A 39 0.02 -9.17 -18.54
C LYS A 39 -1.03 -8.64 -19.53
N CYS A 40 -1.14 -7.32 -19.70
CA CYS A 40 -2.17 -6.67 -20.51
C CYS A 40 -3.61 -6.95 -20.04
N LEU A 41 -3.81 -7.41 -18.80
CA LEU A 41 -5.13 -7.60 -18.17
C LEU A 41 -5.51 -6.36 -17.33
N ARG A 42 -4.99 -5.19 -17.73
CA ARG A 42 -5.31 -3.89 -17.12
C ARG A 42 -6.82 -3.65 -17.21
N GLY A 43 -7.41 -3.18 -16.12
CA GLY A 43 -8.84 -2.87 -16.09
C GLY A 43 -9.75 -4.10 -15.99
N SER A 44 -9.21 -5.31 -15.94
CA SER A 44 -9.96 -6.50 -15.53
C SER A 44 -10.57 -6.30 -14.14
N ALA A 45 -11.72 -6.92 -13.88
CA ALA A 45 -12.40 -6.81 -12.59
C ALA A 45 -11.47 -7.15 -11.41
N THR A 46 -10.62 -8.17 -11.58
CA THR A 46 -9.64 -8.59 -10.59
C THR A 46 -8.54 -7.55 -10.36
N ASN A 47 -7.97 -6.97 -11.43
CA ASN A 47 -7.00 -5.88 -11.31
C ASN A 47 -7.59 -4.69 -10.54
N LYS A 48 -8.81 -4.25 -10.91
CA LYS A 48 -9.52 -3.17 -10.22
C LYS A 48 -9.78 -3.49 -8.75
N GLN A 49 -10.18 -4.73 -8.45
CA GLN A 49 -10.43 -5.18 -7.08
C GLN A 49 -9.15 -5.13 -6.22
N TYR A 50 -8.04 -5.64 -6.75
CA TYR A 50 -6.75 -5.61 -6.05
C TYR A 50 -6.24 -4.19 -5.83
N SER A 51 -6.33 -3.30 -6.83
CA SER A 51 -6.00 -1.88 -6.65
C SER A 51 -6.83 -1.23 -5.55
N LYS A 52 -8.16 -1.41 -5.55
CA LYS A 52 -9.04 -0.85 -4.51
C LYS A 52 -8.71 -1.38 -3.10
N LYS A 53 -8.42 -2.68 -2.98
CA LYS A 53 -8.02 -3.29 -1.69
C LYS A 53 -6.70 -2.72 -1.19
N ALA A 54 -5.70 -2.59 -2.05
CA ALA A 54 -4.43 -1.97 -1.69
C ALA A 54 -4.61 -0.54 -1.16
N VAL A 55 -5.36 0.30 -1.90
CA VAL A 55 -5.67 1.69 -1.49
C VAL A 55 -6.37 1.73 -0.13
N SER A 56 -7.40 0.91 0.07
CA SER A 56 -8.15 0.84 1.33
C SER A 56 -7.24 0.47 2.52
N LEU A 57 -6.39 -0.54 2.35
CA LEU A 57 -5.47 -0.99 3.40
C LEU A 57 -4.38 0.04 3.70
N TYR A 58 -3.85 0.72 2.67
CA TYR A 58 -2.89 1.81 2.86
C TYR A 58 -3.49 2.96 3.68
N ARG A 59 -4.74 3.37 3.40
CA ARG A 59 -5.43 4.37 4.22
C ARG A 59 -5.69 3.90 5.64
N LYS A 60 -6.12 2.65 5.82
CA LYS A 60 -6.32 2.07 7.16
C LYS A 60 -5.00 2.04 7.95
N CYS A 61 -3.91 1.64 7.31
CA CYS A 61 -2.59 1.62 7.94
C CYS A 61 -2.16 3.03 8.36
N TRP A 62 -2.36 4.03 7.50
CA TRP A 62 -2.12 5.43 7.82
C TRP A 62 -2.91 5.91 9.05
N THR A 63 -4.22 5.62 9.11
CA THR A 63 -5.05 5.97 10.27
C THR A 63 -4.55 5.35 11.58
N LEU A 64 -3.96 4.16 11.53
CA LEU A 64 -3.47 3.45 12.71
C LEU A 64 -2.04 3.84 13.12
N LYS A 65 -1.18 4.18 12.16
CA LYS A 65 0.24 4.43 12.39
C LYS A 65 0.84 5.39 11.35
N SER A 66 0.66 6.69 11.59
CA SER A 66 1.15 7.79 10.73
C SER A 66 2.48 8.41 11.18
N ASP A 67 3.09 7.87 12.24
CA ASP A 67 4.30 8.39 12.90
C ASP A 67 5.54 7.49 12.66
N ALA A 68 5.39 6.39 11.93
CA ALA A 68 6.47 5.45 11.66
C ALA A 68 7.00 5.61 10.23
N VAL A 69 8.20 6.19 10.08
CA VAL A 69 8.87 6.41 8.78
C VAL A 69 8.79 5.17 7.86
N PRO A 70 9.16 3.94 8.29
CA PRO A 70 9.13 2.79 7.38
C PRO A 70 7.71 2.39 6.90
N ILE A 71 6.67 2.71 7.67
CA ILE A 71 5.28 2.46 7.29
C ILE A 71 4.82 3.55 6.33
N CYS A 72 5.04 4.82 6.68
CA CYS A 72 4.68 5.96 5.85
C CYS A 72 5.36 5.89 4.47
N THR A 73 6.66 5.58 4.41
CA THR A 73 7.39 5.40 3.14
C THR A 73 6.76 4.30 2.28
N ARG A 74 6.37 3.17 2.87
CA ARG A 74 5.71 2.06 2.14
C ARG A 74 4.33 2.47 1.63
N ILE A 75 3.55 3.20 2.43
CA ILE A 75 2.24 3.71 2.03
C ILE A 75 2.39 4.68 0.86
N GLY A 76 3.22 5.71 1.00
CA GLY A 76 3.43 6.75 -0.01
C GLY A 76 3.94 6.17 -1.33
N MET A 77 5.03 5.39 -1.27
CA MET A 77 5.60 4.76 -2.47
C MET A 77 4.69 3.69 -3.08
N GLY A 78 3.96 2.95 -2.25
CA GLY A 78 3.00 1.93 -2.70
C GLY A 78 1.81 2.55 -3.43
N MET A 79 1.28 3.66 -2.92
CA MET A 79 0.19 4.41 -3.56
C MET A 79 0.58 4.90 -4.96
N LEU A 80 1.83 5.36 -5.14
CA LEU A 80 2.34 5.81 -6.44
C LEU A 80 2.47 4.69 -7.49
N LYS A 81 2.43 3.42 -7.07
CA LYS A 81 2.46 2.25 -7.97
C LYS A 81 1.07 1.73 -8.34
N ILE A 82 0.00 2.31 -7.80
CA ILE A 82 -1.38 1.94 -8.13
C ILE A 82 -1.73 2.48 -9.52
N ASP A 83 -2.62 1.77 -10.23
CA ASP A 83 -3.14 2.23 -11.53
C ASP A 83 -3.71 3.64 -11.42
N LYS A 84 -3.48 4.46 -12.46
CA LYS A 84 -3.94 5.84 -12.56
C LYS A 84 -5.46 6.01 -12.34
N GLU A 85 -6.25 4.97 -12.58
CA GLU A 85 -7.70 4.97 -12.28
C GLU A 85 -8.01 5.03 -10.77
N PHE A 86 -7.13 4.51 -9.92
CA PHE A 86 -7.38 4.35 -8.48
C PHE A 86 -6.39 5.08 -7.58
N ILE A 87 -5.31 5.61 -8.14
CA ILE A 87 -4.30 6.36 -7.38
C ILE A 87 -4.91 7.63 -6.78
N ASP A 88 -4.59 7.88 -5.50
CA ASP A 88 -4.76 9.20 -4.88
C ASP A 88 -3.38 9.85 -4.70
N VAL A 89 -3.02 10.69 -5.67
CA VAL A 89 -1.73 11.39 -5.69
C VAL A 89 -1.61 12.39 -4.55
N ALA A 90 -2.72 13.05 -4.15
CA ALA A 90 -2.70 14.02 -3.07
C ALA A 90 -2.41 13.33 -1.74
N PHE A 91 -3.07 12.20 -1.49
CA PHE A 91 -2.80 11.36 -0.31
C PHE A 91 -1.36 10.82 -0.32
N ALA A 92 -0.87 10.32 -1.45
CA ALA A 92 0.51 9.84 -1.55
C ALA A 92 1.53 10.94 -1.19
N LYS A 93 1.33 12.16 -1.71
CA LYS A 93 2.15 13.32 -1.39
C LYS A 93 2.09 13.69 0.09
N GLN A 94 0.89 13.71 0.68
CA GLN A 94 0.71 13.99 2.11
C GLN A 94 1.51 13.00 2.97
N VAL A 95 1.44 11.71 2.66
CA VAL A 95 2.15 10.68 3.41
C VAL A 95 3.67 10.81 3.25
N LEU A 96 4.15 11.09 2.03
CA LEU A 96 5.58 11.29 1.78
C LEU A 96 6.11 12.56 2.44
N HIS A 97 5.34 13.63 2.47
CA HIS A 97 5.70 14.82 3.22
C HIS A 97 5.83 14.52 4.73
N LYS A 98 4.93 13.68 5.26
CA LYS A 98 5.07 13.23 6.66
C LYS A 98 6.36 12.45 6.90
N VAL A 99 6.84 11.69 5.91
CA VAL A 99 8.15 11.03 6.01
C VAL A 99 9.26 12.06 6.15
N GLU A 100 9.23 13.13 5.37
CA GLU A 100 10.21 14.23 5.46
C GLU A 100 10.19 14.90 6.84
N GLU A 101 9.00 15.15 7.40
CA GLU A 101 8.84 15.72 8.76
C GLU A 101 9.41 14.82 9.86
N LEU A 102 9.29 13.50 9.69
CA LEU A 102 9.71 12.51 10.70
C LEU A 102 11.19 12.16 10.61
N LEU A 103 11.83 12.40 9.46
CA LEU A 103 13.26 12.18 9.32
C LEU A 103 14.02 13.26 10.10
N PRO A 104 15.14 12.92 10.76
CA PRO A 104 16.00 13.93 11.36
C PRO A 104 16.41 14.89 10.24
N GLN A 105 16.08 16.17 10.38
CA GLN A 105 16.63 17.16 9.47
C GLN A 105 18.14 17.14 9.66
N ALA A 106 18.87 16.72 8.64
CA ALA A 106 20.31 16.85 8.64
C ALA A 106 20.62 18.35 8.71
N SER A 107 21.09 18.82 9.86
CA SER A 107 21.74 20.13 9.96
C SER A 107 22.95 20.10 9.03
N ILE A 108 22.88 20.85 7.94
CA ILE A 108 24.02 21.16 7.07
C ILE A 108 24.92 22.16 7.80
#